data_AF-A0A7W7HIA3-F1
#
_entry.id   AF-A0A7W7HIA3-F1
#
_cell.length_a   1.000
_cell.length_b   1.000
_cell.length_c   1.000
_cell.angle_alpha   90.00
_cell.angle_beta   90.00
_cell.angle_gamma   90.00
#
_symmetry.space_group_name_H-M   'P 1'
#
loop_
_entity.id
_entity.type
_entity.pdbx_description
1 polymer ?
#
loop_
_entity_poly.entity_id
_entity_poly.type
_entity_poly.pdbx_seq_one_letter_code
_entity_poly.pdbx_strand_id
1 'polypeptide(L)'
;MTSTAREVLRSLAERTGESAFFSARRGGETVCLAEVEGSFPLRSHVLYEGLRLPLGVASAGLAILAYLPLEAAHALTRRIAHRP
;
A
#
# COMPACT_ATOMS: atom_id res chain seq x y z
N MET A 1 11.64 2.71 -12.29
CA MET A 1 10.45 3.15 -11.51
C MET A 1 10.62 2.85 -10.02
N THR A 2 10.95 1.63 -9.61
CA THR A 2 11.16 1.29 -8.18
C THR A 2 12.43 1.91 -7.57
N SER A 3 13.46 2.21 -8.36
CA SER A 3 14.68 2.89 -7.90
C SER A 3 14.38 4.26 -7.26
N THR A 4 13.64 5.12 -7.97
CA THR A 4 13.19 6.43 -7.45
C THR A 4 12.27 6.28 -6.24
N ALA A 5 11.37 5.28 -6.25
CA ALA A 5 10.50 5.03 -5.09
C ALA A 5 11.32 4.69 -3.84
N ARG A 6 12.36 3.86 -3.95
CA ARG A 6 13.22 3.49 -2.83
C ARG A 6 13.99 4.67 -2.23
N GLU A 7 14.39 5.65 -3.03
CA GLU A 7 15.01 6.88 -2.53
C GLU A 7 14.03 7.69 -1.67
N VAL A 8 12.79 7.84 -2.14
CA VAL A 8 11.74 8.53 -1.38
C VAL A 8 11.39 7.79 -0.10
N LEU A 9 11.24 6.46 -0.16
CA LEU A 9 10.94 5.63 1.02
C LEU A 9 12.05 5.72 2.07
N ARG A 10 13.32 5.71 1.64
CA ARG A 10 14.45 5.88 2.57
C ARG A 10 14.40 7.23 3.27
N SER A 11 14.19 8.32 2.53
CA SER A 11 14.05 9.64 3.14
C SER A 11 12.88 9.72 4.12
N LEU A 12 11.76 9.06 3.83
CA LEU A 12 10.63 8.97 4.76
C LEU A 12 10.99 8.20 6.03
N ALA A 13 11.56 7.00 5.89
CA ALA A 13 11.94 6.15 7.01
C ALA A 13 12.98 6.82 7.93
N GLU A 14 13.97 7.51 7.36
CA GLU A 14 14.96 8.28 8.13
C GLU A 14 14.32 9.44 8.91
N ARG A 15 13.33 10.11 8.31
CA ARG A 15 12.68 11.28 8.92
C ARG A 15 11.66 10.92 9.99
N THR A 16 10.99 9.78 9.86
CA THR A 16 9.93 9.36 10.79
C THR A 16 10.40 8.31 11.79
N GLY A 17 11.46 7.57 11.48
CA GLY A 17 11.86 6.35 12.20
C GLY A 17 10.99 5.13 11.86
N GLU A 18 9.91 5.29 11.10
CA GLU A 18 8.94 4.24 10.76
C GLU A 18 9.29 3.54 9.44
N SER A 19 8.86 2.29 9.28
CA SER A 19 8.98 1.62 7.97
C SER A 19 8.08 2.27 6.92
N ALA A 20 8.58 2.36 5.69
CA ALA A 20 7.90 3.01 4.58
C ALA A 20 7.69 2.03 3.41
N PHE A 21 6.52 2.09 2.79
CA PHE A 21 6.09 1.14 1.76
C PHE A 21 5.57 1.86 0.53
N PHE A 22 5.93 1.35 -0.65
CA PHE A 22 5.37 1.79 -1.93
C PHE A 22 4.44 0.71 -2.46
N SER A 23 3.15 1.03 -2.56
CA SER A 23 2.12 0.10 -3.03
C SER A 23 1.44 0.63 -4.29
N ALA A 24 1.06 -0.29 -5.18
CA ALA A 24 0.33 0.04 -6.40
C ALA A 24 -0.95 -0.78 -6.53
N ARG A 25 -1.94 -0.22 -7.23
CA ARG A 25 -3.20 -0.92 -7.52
C ARG A 25 -3.01 -1.97 -8.61
N ARG A 26 -3.52 -3.18 -8.36
CA ARG A 26 -3.73 -4.21 -9.40
C ARG A 26 -5.14 -4.76 -9.28
N GLY A 27 -6.04 -4.29 -10.16
CA GLY A 27 -7.45 -4.71 -10.13
C GLY A 27 -8.14 -4.25 -8.84
N GLY A 28 -8.63 -5.20 -8.04
CA GLY A 28 -9.29 -4.98 -6.75
C GLY A 28 -8.35 -5.07 -5.54
N GLU A 29 -7.04 -5.05 -5.76
CA GLU A 29 -6.03 -5.26 -4.71
C GLU A 29 -4.94 -4.18 -4.79
N THR A 30 -4.23 -3.98 -3.68
CA THR A 30 -2.90 -3.37 -3.65
C THR A 30 -1.81 -4.43 -3.70
N VAL A 31 -0.68 -4.12 -4.32
CA VAL A 31 0.56 -4.91 -4.26
C VAL A 31 1.66 -4.02 -3.69
N CYS A 32 2.34 -4.48 -2.65
CA CYS A 32 3.56 -3.81 -2.15
C CYS A 32 4.70 -4.05 -3.14
N LEU A 33 5.27 -2.98 -3.70
CA LEU A 33 6.32 -3.05 -4.73
C LEU A 33 7.71 -2.70 -4.21
N ALA A 34 7.79 -1.97 -3.10
CA ALA A 34 9.04 -1.65 -2.43
C ALA A 34 8.80 -1.38 -0.95
N GLU A 35 9.79 -1.70 -0.14
CA GLU A 35 9.82 -1.45 1.30
C GLU A 35 11.18 -0.87 1.69
N VAL A 36 11.17 0.02 2.68
CA VAL A 36 12.37 0.41 3.43
C VAL A 36 12.05 0.34 4.91
N GLU A 37 12.87 -0.41 5.63
CA GLU A 37 12.75 -0.56 7.08
C GLU A 37 13.17 0.72 7.82
N GLY A 38 12.37 1.13 8.80
CA GLY A 38 12.68 2.22 9.72
C GLY A 38 13.54 1.79 10.91
N SER A 39 13.96 2.76 11.72
CA SER A 39 14.79 2.53 12.91
C SER A 39 13.99 2.26 14.20
N PHE A 40 12.66 2.39 14.18
CA PHE A 40 11.82 2.17 15.36
C PHE A 40 11.87 0.69 15.81
N PRO A 41 12.00 0.40 17.12
CA PRO A 41 12.25 -0.95 17.61
C PRO A 41 11.05 -1.91 17.50
N LEU A 42 9.82 -1.40 17.41
CA LEU A 42 8.62 -2.23 17.22
C LEU A 42 8.37 -2.49 15.74
N ARG A 43 8.21 -3.77 15.36
CA ARG A 43 8.02 -4.19 13.97
C ARG A 43 6.71 -4.93 13.77
N SER A 44 5.90 -4.43 12.84
CA SER A 44 4.78 -5.18 12.27
C SER A 44 5.26 -5.82 10.96
N HIS A 45 5.68 -7.09 11.00
CA HIS A 45 6.09 -7.85 9.82
C HIS A 45 4.91 -8.26 8.90
N VAL A 46 3.81 -7.51 8.98
CA VAL A 46 2.56 -7.82 8.26
C VAL A 46 2.65 -7.37 6.80
N LEU A 47 3.40 -6.29 6.50
CA LEU A 47 3.61 -5.79 5.15
C LEU A 47 5.01 -6.19 4.66
N TYR A 48 5.09 -6.70 3.42
CA TYR A 48 6.34 -7.05 2.76
C TYR A 48 6.22 -6.91 1.23
N GLU A 49 7.34 -6.73 0.52
CA GLU A 49 7.35 -6.69 -0.96
C GLU A 49 6.65 -7.94 -1.56
N GLY A 50 5.71 -7.73 -2.47
CA GLY A 50 4.91 -8.77 -3.10
C GLY A 50 3.59 -9.08 -2.39
N LEU A 51 3.41 -8.65 -1.13
CA LEU A 51 2.13 -8.83 -0.43
C LEU A 51 0.99 -8.17 -1.20
N ARG A 52 -0.13 -8.90 -1.28
CA ARG A 52 -1.37 -8.44 -1.90
C ARG A 52 -2.47 -8.33 -0.87
N LEU A 53 -3.17 -7.20 -0.86
CA LEU A 53 -4.31 -6.97 0.03
C LEU A 53 -5.50 -6.45 -0.78
N PRO A 54 -6.74 -6.84 -0.48
CA PRO A 54 -7.91 -6.22 -1.08
C PRO A 54 -7.91 -4.70 -0.87
N LEU A 55 -8.40 -3.95 -1.84
CA LEU A 55 -8.62 -2.51 -1.67
C LEU A 55 -9.54 -2.28 -0.45
N GLY A 56 -9.21 -1.30 0.39
CA GLY A 56 -9.97 -1.01 1.60
C GLY A 56 -9.53 -1.74 2.87
N VAL A 57 -8.67 -2.77 2.79
CA VAL A 57 -8.13 -3.48 3.97
C VAL A 57 -6.99 -2.70 4.63
N ALA A 58 -6.13 -2.07 3.83
CA ALA A 58 -5.01 -1.26 4.30
C ALA A 58 -5.13 0.19 3.82
N SER A 59 -4.40 1.08 4.50
CA SER A 59 -4.38 2.52 4.22
C SER A 59 -4.07 2.85 2.76
N ALA A 60 -3.10 2.17 2.15
CA ALA A 60 -2.79 2.35 0.72
C ALA A 60 -4.00 2.05 -0.18
N GLY A 61 -4.77 1.00 0.12
CA GLY A 61 -5.97 0.64 -0.63
C GLY A 61 -7.10 1.65 -0.47
N LEU A 62 -7.28 2.18 0.74
CA LEU A 62 -8.24 3.26 1.01
C LEU A 62 -7.86 4.55 0.27
N ALA A 63 -6.59 4.94 0.31
CA ALA A 63 -6.08 6.10 -0.40
C ALA A 63 -6.30 5.96 -1.91
N ILE A 64 -5.99 4.79 -2.48
CA ILE A 64 -6.25 4.51 -3.90
C ILE A 64 -7.75 4.66 -4.22
N LEU A 65 -8.64 4.08 -3.41
CA LEU A 65 -10.10 4.18 -3.63
C LEU A 65 -10.58 5.63 -3.62
N ALA A 66 -10.08 6.45 -2.70
CA ALA A 66 -10.47 7.85 -2.55
C ALA A 66 -10.10 8.73 -3.77
N TYR A 67 -9.10 8.34 -4.56
CA TYR A 67 -8.66 9.07 -5.75
C TYR A 67 -9.26 8.52 -7.06
N LEU A 68 -10.12 7.49 -7.00
CA LEU A 68 -10.86 7.01 -8.17
C LEU A 68 -12.18 7.76 -8.36
N PRO A 69 -12.71 7.80 -9.60
CA PRO A 69 -14.10 8.20 -9.81
C PRO A 69 -15.04 7.38 -8.94
N LEU A 70 -16.04 8.04 -8.34
CA LEU A 70 -16.94 7.44 -7.35
C LEU A 70 -17.57 6.13 -7.85
N GLU A 71 -18.02 6.10 -9.10
CA GLU A 71 -18.60 4.90 -9.72
C GLU A 71 -17.62 3.73 -9.80
N ALA A 72 -16.36 4.01 -10.15
CA ALA A 72 -15.32 2.99 -10.20
C ALA A 72 -14.97 2.47 -8.80
N ALA A 73 -14.89 3.36 -7.81
CA ALA A 73 -14.67 3.00 -6.42
C ALA A 73 -15.80 2.10 -5.90
N HIS A 74 -17.07 2.50 -6.10
CA HIS A 74 -18.24 1.69 -5.72
C HIS A 74 -18.27 0.32 -6.40
N ALA A 75 -17.98 0.25 -7.70
CA ALA A 75 -17.93 -1.02 -8.42
C ALA A 75 -16.86 -1.97 -7.86
N LEU A 76 -15.68 -1.44 -7.52
CA LEU A 76 -14.60 -2.23 -6.92
C LEU A 76 -14.97 -2.71 -5.52
N THR A 77 -15.50 -1.83 -4.67
CA THR A 77 -15.89 -2.17 -3.29
C THR A 77 -16.98 -3.24 -3.26
N ARG A 78 -17.96 -3.20 -4.16
CA ARG A 78 -18.94 -4.29 -4.30
C ARG A 78 -18.26 -5.60 -4.72
N ARG A 79 -17.36 -5.56 -5.69
CA ARG A 79 -16.70 -6.77 -6.21
C ARG A 79 -15.80 -7.44 -5.17
N ILE A 80 -15.07 -6.68 -4.36
CA ILE A 80 -14.17 -7.23 -3.32
C ILE A 80 -14.93 -7.74 -2.10
N ALA A 81 -16.09 -7.16 -1.75
CA ALA A 81 -16.94 -7.65 -0.66
C ALA A 81 -17.53 -9.06 -0.92
N HIS A 82 -17.56 -9.50 -2.18
CA HIS A 82 -18.09 -10.81 -2.58
C HIS A 82 -16.99 -11.82 -2.93
N ARG A 83 -15.73 -11.54 -2.59
CA ARG A 83 -14.62 -12.46 -2.84
C ARG A 83 -14.35 -13.27 -1.56
N PRO A 84 -14.36 -14.61 -1.61
CA PRO A 84 -14.06 -15.45 -0.45
C PRO A 84 -12.60 -15.34 -0.02
#